data_AF-A0A7W0XHG1-F1
#
_entry.id   AF-A0A7W0XHG1-F1
#
_cell.length_a   1.000
_cell.length_b   1.000
_cell.length_c   1.000
_cell.angle_alpha   90.00
_cell.angle_beta   90.00
_cell.angle_gamma   90.00
#
_symmetry.space_group_name_H-M   'P 1'
#
loop_
_entity.id
_entity.type
_entity.pdbx_description
1 polymer ?
#
loop_
_entity_poly.entity_id
_entity_poly.type
_entity_poly.pdbx_seq_one_letter_code
_entity_poly.pdbx_strand_id
1 'polypeptide(L)'
;MPGFRSPFHDTHPFWVLVEIEGFAAAELDAILEEAAAEGFVAEALFAASQVQRVAFRRLREALPDANGRASWIVAHDVCVPIALIPDYLAQLRSALLRVAPGCRESVFGHLGDGNLHVTILPPREVSVSAELWLPESLSEAVLGPALALGVGQR
;
A
#
# COMPACT_ATOMS: atom_id res chain seq x y z
N MET A 1 -1.65 -3.46 16.04
CA MET A 1 -1.80 -2.35 17.02
C MET A 1 -3.01 -2.65 17.90
N PRO A 2 -3.00 -2.33 19.21
CA PRO A 2 -4.18 -2.46 20.05
C PRO A 2 -5.37 -1.70 19.44
N GLY A 3 -6.55 -2.33 19.38
CA GLY A 3 -7.77 -1.73 18.83
C GLY A 3 -7.96 -1.89 17.31
N PHE A 4 -6.98 -2.43 16.57
CA PHE A 4 -7.11 -2.74 15.16
C PHE A 4 -7.24 -4.24 14.95
N ARG A 5 -8.37 -4.68 14.40
CA ARG A 5 -8.58 -6.05 13.89
C ARG A 5 -8.72 -5.98 12.38
N SER A 6 -8.12 -6.95 11.69
CA SER A 6 -8.44 -7.17 10.28
C SER A 6 -9.95 -7.38 10.17
N PRO A 7 -10.64 -6.68 9.25
CA PRO A 7 -12.05 -6.93 9.02
C PRO A 7 -12.27 -8.26 8.25
N PHE A 8 -11.20 -8.81 7.65
CA PHE A 8 -11.21 -10.03 6.85
C PHE A 8 -10.55 -11.20 7.59
N HIS A 9 -10.98 -12.42 7.26
CA HIS A 9 -10.45 -13.65 7.85
C HIS A 9 -9.10 -14.06 7.26
N ASP A 10 -8.96 -13.94 5.95
CA ASP A 10 -7.76 -14.32 5.21
C ASP A 10 -6.83 -13.13 4.99
N THR A 11 -5.57 -13.44 4.71
CA THR A 11 -4.57 -12.44 4.32
C THR A 11 -4.55 -12.31 2.80
N HIS A 12 -4.84 -11.11 2.30
CA HIS A 12 -4.74 -10.79 0.88
C HIS A 12 -3.49 -9.92 0.60
N PRO A 13 -2.84 -10.07 -0.58
CA PRO A 13 -1.65 -9.29 -0.93
C PRO A 13 -1.96 -7.82 -1.20
N PHE A 14 -3.20 -7.51 -1.56
CA PHE A 14 -3.68 -6.16 -1.85
C PHE A 14 -5.03 -5.94 -1.18
N TRP A 15 -5.25 -4.68 -0.79
CA TRP A 15 -6.50 -4.22 -0.18
C TRP A 15 -6.89 -2.91 -0.83
N VAL A 16 -8.18 -2.73 -1.10
CA VAL A 16 -8.71 -1.49 -1.66
C VAL A 16 -9.82 -0.99 -0.74
N LEU A 17 -9.71 0.27 -0.31
CA LEU A 17 -10.80 0.99 0.35
C LEU A 17 -11.43 1.92 -0.69
N VAL A 18 -12.69 1.66 -1.03
CA VAL A 18 -13.46 2.48 -1.97
C VAL A 18 -14.53 3.24 -1.19
N GLU A 19 -14.61 4.55 -1.42
CA GLU A 19 -15.70 5.39 -0.94
C GLU A 19 -16.50 5.90 -2.14
N ILE A 20 -17.82 5.68 -2.09
CA ILE A 20 -18.74 6.00 -3.17
C ILE A 20 -19.88 6.83 -2.59
N GLU A 21 -20.26 7.87 -3.33
CA GLU A 21 -21.43 8.70 -3.05
C GLU A 21 -22.36 8.69 -4.26
N GLY A 22 -23.67 8.67 -4.04
CA GLY A 22 -24.67 8.81 -5.11
C GLY A 22 -25.07 7.54 -5.85
N PHE A 23 -24.64 6.35 -5.41
CA PHE A 23 -25.05 5.06 -5.99
C PHE A 23 -26.16 4.39 -5.15
N ALA A 24 -27.05 3.66 -5.82
CA ALA A 24 -27.94 2.72 -5.15
C ALA A 24 -27.15 1.47 -4.72
N ALA A 25 -27.51 0.87 -3.58
CA ALA A 25 -26.83 -0.32 -3.06
C ALA A 25 -26.78 -1.46 -4.09
N ALA A 26 -27.87 -1.69 -4.83
CA ALA A 26 -27.96 -2.75 -5.84
C ALA A 26 -27.00 -2.57 -7.03
N GLU A 27 -26.66 -1.33 -7.40
CA GLU A 27 -25.69 -1.07 -8.48
C GLU A 27 -24.28 -1.45 -8.04
N LEU A 28 -23.95 -1.16 -6.79
CA LEU A 28 -22.66 -1.50 -6.21
C LEU A 28 -22.51 -3.02 -6.00
N ASP A 29 -23.57 -3.68 -5.55
CA ASP A 29 -23.60 -5.14 -5.45
C ASP A 29 -23.34 -5.79 -6.81
N ALA A 30 -24.01 -5.33 -7.88
CA ALA A 30 -23.82 -5.87 -9.22
C ALA A 30 -22.37 -5.71 -9.73
N ILE A 31 -21.75 -4.54 -9.51
CA ILE A 31 -20.35 -4.30 -9.89
C ILE A 31 -19.40 -5.25 -9.15
N LEU A 32 -19.62 -5.48 -7.85
CA LEU A 32 -18.77 -6.39 -7.08
C LEU A 32 -19.01 -7.86 -7.45
N GLU A 33 -20.24 -8.26 -7.77
CA GLU A 33 -20.54 -9.61 -8.25
C GLU A 33 -19.81 -9.89 -9.57
N GLU A 34 -19.81 -8.94 -10.51
CA GLU A 34 -19.08 -9.03 -11.78
C GLU A 34 -17.56 -9.12 -11.53
N ALA A 35 -17.01 -8.21 -10.72
CA ALA A 35 -15.59 -8.21 -10.40
C ALA A 35 -15.13 -9.49 -9.66
N ALA A 36 -15.99 -10.07 -8.82
CA ALA A 36 -15.74 -11.35 -8.16
C ALA A 36 -15.81 -12.52 -9.16
N ALA A 37 -16.77 -12.52 -10.08
CA ALA A 37 -16.89 -13.54 -11.13
C ALA A 37 -15.67 -13.55 -12.07
N GLU A 38 -15.07 -12.39 -12.33
CA GLU A 38 -13.82 -12.25 -13.08
C GLU A 38 -12.56 -12.56 -12.25
N GLY A 39 -12.70 -12.80 -10.95
CA GLY A 39 -11.61 -13.14 -10.05
C GLY A 39 -10.76 -11.95 -9.59
N PHE A 40 -11.23 -10.71 -9.79
CA PHE A 40 -10.55 -9.51 -9.29
C PHE A 40 -10.79 -9.26 -7.80
N VAL A 41 -11.90 -9.74 -7.25
CA VAL A 41 -12.28 -9.57 -5.84
C VAL A 41 -12.35 -10.94 -5.18
N ALA A 42 -11.44 -11.19 -4.23
CA ALA A 42 -11.44 -12.41 -3.42
C ALA A 42 -12.45 -12.32 -2.26
N GLU A 43 -12.56 -11.15 -1.63
CA GLU A 43 -13.42 -10.90 -0.49
C GLU A 43 -13.79 -9.40 -0.43
N ALA A 44 -15.04 -9.08 -0.11
CA ALA A 44 -15.52 -7.70 0.00
C ALA A 44 -16.39 -7.50 1.24
N LEU A 45 -16.31 -6.32 1.84
CA LEU A 45 -17.10 -5.94 3.00
C LEU A 45 -17.69 -4.54 2.81
N PHE A 46 -19.00 -4.43 3.01
CA PHE A 46 -19.70 -3.15 3.01
C PHE A 46 -19.85 -2.61 4.43
N ALA A 47 -19.62 -1.32 4.58
CA ALA A 47 -19.95 -0.64 5.82
C ALA A 47 -21.46 -0.44 5.91
N ALA A 48 -22.12 -1.14 6.83
CA ALA A 48 -23.55 -1.06 7.09
C ALA A 48 -23.95 0.11 8.02
N SER A 49 -22.97 0.89 8.51
CA SER A 49 -23.22 2.04 9.38
C SER A 49 -22.11 3.09 9.27
N GLN A 50 -22.41 4.33 9.69
CA GLN A 50 -21.41 5.40 9.76
C GLN A 50 -20.23 5.02 10.68
N VAL A 51 -20.50 4.28 11.76
CA VAL A 51 -19.46 3.79 12.67
C VAL A 51 -18.49 2.84 11.94
N GLN A 52 -19.01 1.92 11.12
CA GLN A 52 -18.18 1.04 10.29
C GLN A 52 -17.42 1.80 9.20
N ARG A 53 -18.04 2.81 8.56
CA ARG A 53 -17.36 3.66 7.57
C ARG A 53 -16.13 4.33 8.18
N VAL A 54 -16.29 4.93 9.36
CA VAL A 54 -15.18 5.55 10.11
C VAL A 54 -14.14 4.50 10.52
N ALA A 55 -14.57 3.31 10.96
CA ALA A 55 -13.64 2.24 11.33
C ALA A 55 -12.79 1.76 10.13
N PHE A 56 -13.39 1.62 8.95
CA PHE A 56 -12.66 1.25 7.73
C PHE A 56 -11.68 2.33 7.32
N ARG A 57 -12.08 3.61 7.35
CA ARG A 57 -11.17 4.72 7.06
C ARG A 57 -9.99 4.76 8.03
N ARG A 58 -10.23 4.55 9.32
CA ARG A 58 -9.19 4.48 10.35
C ARG A 58 -8.15 3.40 10.07
N LEU A 59 -8.50 2.27 9.44
CA LEU A 59 -7.52 1.24 9.06
C LEU A 59 -6.50 1.82 8.07
N ARG A 60 -6.95 2.57 7.07
CA ARG A 60 -6.09 3.23 6.08
C ARG A 60 -5.30 4.39 6.69
N GLU A 61 -5.93 5.19 7.55
CA GLU A 61 -5.31 6.35 8.20
C GLU A 61 -4.24 5.96 9.22
N ALA A 62 -4.32 4.76 9.81
CA ALA A 62 -3.37 4.28 10.80
C ALA A 62 -2.08 3.69 10.20
N LEU A 63 -1.98 3.53 8.88
CA LEU A 63 -0.80 2.95 8.22
C LEU A 63 0.50 3.73 8.49
N PRO A 64 0.55 5.07 8.38
CA PRO A 64 1.74 5.84 8.72
C PRO A 64 2.19 5.64 10.17
N ASP A 65 1.25 5.69 11.12
CA ASP A 65 1.52 5.46 12.54
C ASP A 65 2.00 4.03 12.81
N ALA A 66 1.45 3.05 12.08
CA ALA A 66 1.87 1.65 12.18
C ALA A 66 3.32 1.46 11.70
N ASN A 67 3.67 2.12 10.60
CA ASN A 67 5.03 2.13 10.06
C ASN A 67 6.02 2.83 11.00
N GLY A 68 5.63 3.97 11.57
CA GLY A 68 6.46 4.75 12.51
C GLY A 68 6.81 4.03 13.82
N ARG A 69 6.23 2.86 14.09
CA ARG A 69 6.61 1.98 15.21
C ARG A 69 7.82 1.10 14.92
N ALA A 70 8.28 1.05 13.67
CA ALA A 70 9.53 0.37 13.32
C ALA A 70 10.74 1.11 13.92
N SER A 71 11.86 0.40 14.11
CA SER A 71 13.09 1.00 14.67
C SER A 71 13.68 2.10 13.79
N TRP A 72 13.41 2.07 12.49
CA TRP A 72 13.65 3.14 11.55
C TRP A 72 12.73 2.99 10.34
N ILE A 73 12.57 4.06 9.58
CA ILE A 73 11.83 4.06 8.32
C ILE A 73 12.56 4.95 7.31
N VAL A 74 12.43 4.62 6.02
CA VAL A 74 12.74 5.54 4.92
C VAL A 74 11.47 5.67 4.09
N ALA A 75 10.88 6.87 4.06
CA ALA A 75 9.60 7.11 3.43
C ALA A 75 9.74 8.02 2.20
N HIS A 76 8.99 7.70 1.16
CA HIS A 76 8.92 8.45 -0.08
C HIS A 76 7.47 8.60 -0.52
N ASP A 77 7.22 9.68 -1.26
CA ASP A 77 5.97 9.94 -1.94
C ASP A 77 6.24 10.01 -3.44
N VAL A 78 5.61 9.13 -4.22
CA VAL A 78 5.82 9.03 -5.66
C VAL A 78 4.48 9.00 -6.40
N CYS A 79 4.42 9.61 -7.57
CA CYS A 79 3.33 9.39 -8.51
C CYS A 79 3.81 8.40 -9.57
N VAL A 80 2.93 7.50 -10.01
CA VAL A 80 3.17 6.57 -11.12
C VAL A 80 1.89 6.48 -11.96
N PRO A 81 1.95 6.48 -13.30
CA PRO A 81 0.79 6.18 -14.13
C PRO A 81 0.10 4.90 -13.64
N ILE A 82 -1.22 4.95 -13.47
CA ILE A 82 -2.00 3.88 -12.84
C ILE A 82 -1.72 2.52 -13.51
N ALA A 83 -1.66 2.51 -14.84
CA ALA A 83 -1.37 1.32 -15.65
C ALA A 83 0.02 0.72 -15.40
N LEU A 84 0.97 1.50 -14.89
CA LEU A 84 2.36 1.11 -14.64
C LEU A 84 2.65 0.84 -13.16
N ILE A 85 1.65 0.94 -12.26
CA ILE A 85 1.82 0.62 -10.84
C ILE A 85 2.34 -0.82 -10.64
N PRO A 86 1.81 -1.86 -11.32
CA PRO A 86 2.33 -3.22 -11.17
C PRO A 86 3.81 -3.33 -11.55
N ASP A 87 4.22 -2.71 -12.65
CA ASP A 87 5.61 -2.71 -13.12
C ASP A 87 6.53 -1.96 -12.16
N TYR A 88 6.06 -0.81 -11.63
CA TYR A 88 6.78 -0.06 -10.62
C TYR A 88 7.02 -0.89 -9.36
N LEU A 89 5.98 -1.57 -8.83
CA LEU A 89 6.11 -2.41 -7.64
C LEU A 89 7.08 -3.57 -7.85
N ALA A 90 7.09 -4.17 -9.05
CA ALA A 90 8.04 -5.23 -9.39
C ALA A 90 9.49 -4.72 -9.42
N GLN A 91 9.72 -3.56 -10.03
CA GLN A 91 11.04 -2.93 -10.10
C GLN A 91 11.53 -2.43 -8.73
N LEU A 92 10.65 -1.85 -7.93
CA LEU A 92 10.91 -1.44 -6.54
C LEU A 92 11.41 -2.63 -5.73
N ARG A 93 10.66 -3.73 -5.71
CA ARG A 93 11.03 -4.96 -4.96
C ARG A 93 12.36 -5.53 -5.44
N SER A 94 12.58 -5.54 -6.75
CA SER A 94 13.84 -5.99 -7.35
C SER A 94 15.02 -5.11 -6.92
N ALA A 95 14.84 -3.78 -6.88
CA ALA A 95 15.87 -2.84 -6.45
C ALA A 95 16.18 -2.98 -4.96
N LEU A 96 15.15 -3.05 -4.10
CA LEU A 96 15.30 -3.25 -2.67
C LEU A 96 16.02 -4.55 -2.33
N LEU A 97 15.71 -5.65 -3.02
CA LEU A 97 16.38 -6.93 -2.82
C LEU A 97 17.89 -6.86 -3.10
N ARG A 98 18.33 -5.98 -4.02
CA ARG A 98 19.76 -5.79 -4.34
C ARG A 98 20.49 -4.96 -3.30
N VAL A 99 19.86 -3.88 -2.81
CA VAL A 99 20.55 -2.88 -1.96
C VAL A 99 20.37 -3.13 -0.47
N ALA A 100 19.26 -3.74 -0.07
CA ALA A 100 18.93 -4.00 1.32
C ALA A 100 18.18 -5.34 1.49
N PRO A 101 18.86 -6.49 1.30
CA PRO A 101 18.24 -7.80 1.47
C PRO A 101 17.58 -7.95 2.83
N GLY A 102 16.31 -8.39 2.84
CA GLY A 102 15.53 -8.61 4.05
C GLY A 102 14.81 -7.37 4.58
N CYS A 103 15.01 -6.18 3.99
CA CYS A 103 14.13 -5.05 4.22
C CYS A 103 12.70 -5.39 3.73
N ARG A 104 11.73 -4.63 4.21
CA ARG A 104 10.32 -4.79 3.83
C ARG A 104 9.80 -3.47 3.29
N GLU A 105 8.90 -3.54 2.34
CA GLU A 105 8.14 -2.39 1.87
C GLU A 105 6.73 -2.37 2.44
N SER A 106 6.26 -1.18 2.77
CA SER A 106 4.85 -0.87 2.97
C SER A 106 4.45 0.15 1.91
N VAL A 107 3.60 -0.26 0.97
CA VAL A 107 3.09 0.62 -0.09
C VAL A 107 1.58 0.79 0.06
N PHE A 108 1.14 2.03 0.15
CA PHE A 108 -0.27 2.41 0.18
C PHE A 108 -0.44 3.79 -0.44
N GLY A 109 -1.63 4.17 -0.88
CA GLY A 109 -1.79 5.47 -1.52
C GLY A 109 -3.18 5.68 -2.10
N HIS A 110 -3.24 6.58 -3.06
CA HIS A 110 -4.44 6.93 -3.80
C HIS A 110 -4.35 6.28 -5.18
N LEU A 111 -4.90 5.07 -5.31
CA LEU A 111 -4.80 4.30 -6.55
C LEU A 111 -5.36 5.06 -7.75
N GLY A 112 -6.44 5.84 -7.55
CA GLY A 112 -7.15 6.56 -8.61
C GLY A 112 -6.40 7.75 -9.22
N ASP A 113 -5.33 8.24 -8.61
CA ASP A 113 -4.48 9.31 -9.15
C ASP A 113 -3.01 8.89 -9.31
N GLY A 114 -2.70 7.64 -8.99
CA GLY A 114 -1.36 7.07 -9.13
C GLY A 114 -0.39 7.47 -8.01
N ASN A 115 -0.84 8.16 -6.95
CA ASN A 115 -0.01 8.53 -5.84
C ASN A 115 0.22 7.35 -4.87
N LEU A 116 1.48 7.04 -4.59
CA LEU A 116 1.92 5.94 -3.73
C LEU A 116 2.86 6.48 -2.65
N HIS A 117 2.51 6.22 -1.39
CA HIS A 117 3.42 6.33 -0.26
C HIS A 117 4.18 5.02 -0.10
N VAL A 118 5.50 5.08 -0.30
CA VAL A 118 6.39 3.94 -0.17
C VAL A 118 7.20 4.12 1.10
N THR A 119 7.05 3.18 2.05
CA THR A 119 7.86 3.16 3.27
C THR A 119 8.72 1.90 3.30
N ILE A 120 10.03 2.07 3.40
CA ILE A 120 10.98 1.00 3.65
C ILE A 120 11.10 0.79 5.15
N LEU A 121 10.97 -0.45 5.57
CA LEU A 121 10.97 -0.90 6.95
C LEU A 121 12.12 -1.90 7.17
N PRO A 122 12.66 -1.98 8.39
CA PRO A 122 13.62 -3.01 8.78
C PRO A 122 13.04 -4.43 8.68
N PRO A 123 13.92 -5.45 8.63
CA PRO A 123 13.52 -6.85 8.82
C PRO A 123 12.76 -7.01 10.14
N ARG A 124 11.77 -7.91 10.20
CA ARG A 124 10.95 -8.11 11.42
C ARG A 124 11.74 -8.67 12.61
N GLU A 125 12.72 -9.53 12.34
CA GLU A 125 13.33 -10.40 13.35
C GLU A 125 14.80 -10.04 13.66
N VAL A 126 15.38 -9.14 12.88
CA VAL A 126 16.78 -8.73 13.06
C VAL A 126 16.81 -7.24 13.35
N SER A 127 17.40 -6.87 14.49
CA SER A 127 17.73 -5.48 14.78
C SER A 127 18.91 -5.07 13.90
N VAL A 128 18.60 -4.60 12.70
CA VAL A 128 19.58 -4.04 11.75
C VAL A 128 19.49 -2.52 11.87
N SER A 129 20.61 -1.86 12.19
CA SER A 129 20.68 -0.39 12.11
C SER A 129 20.45 0.05 10.67
N ALA A 130 19.70 1.13 10.47
CA ALA A 130 19.56 1.77 9.15
C ALA A 130 20.93 2.09 8.56
N GLU A 131 21.94 2.40 9.37
CA GLU A 131 23.30 2.78 8.94
C GLU A 131 24.03 1.69 8.15
N LEU A 132 23.59 0.43 8.25
CA LEU A 132 24.08 -0.67 7.41
C LEU A 132 23.62 -0.53 5.95
N TRP A 133 22.62 0.30 5.70
CA TRP A 133 22.09 0.65 4.40
C TRP A 133 22.18 2.16 4.20
N LEU A 134 22.94 2.60 3.20
CA LEU A 134 23.04 4.03 2.89
C LEU A 134 21.63 4.57 2.56
N PRO A 135 21.09 5.57 3.29
CA PRO A 135 19.77 6.13 3.02
C PRO A 135 19.58 6.58 1.58
N GLU A 136 20.66 7.00 0.93
CA GLU A 136 20.70 7.37 -0.49
C GLU A 136 20.44 6.17 -1.39
N SER A 137 21.03 5.00 -1.11
CA SER A 137 20.81 3.78 -1.90
C SER A 137 19.39 3.25 -1.75
N LEU A 138 18.80 3.36 -0.56
CA LEU A 138 17.39 3.05 -0.35
C LEU A 138 16.48 4.02 -1.12
N SER A 139 16.83 5.31 -1.12
CA SER A 139 16.09 6.31 -1.89
C SER A 139 16.20 6.07 -3.40
N GLU A 140 17.38 5.77 -3.90
CA GLU A 140 17.58 5.43 -5.31
C GLU A 140 16.80 4.18 -5.73
N ALA A 141 16.73 3.17 -4.85
CA ALA A 141 15.93 1.97 -5.10
C ALA A 141 14.43 2.24 -5.21
N VAL A 142 13.93 3.31 -4.57
CA VAL A 142 12.53 3.73 -4.66
C VAL A 142 12.28 4.64 -5.86
N LEU A 143 13.18 5.59 -6.11
CA LEU A 143 13.00 6.66 -7.10
C LEU A 143 13.46 6.27 -8.50
N GLY A 144 14.52 5.47 -8.62
CA GLY A 144 15.02 4.99 -9.90
C GLY A 144 13.93 4.33 -10.75
N PRO A 145 13.15 3.38 -10.20
CA PRO A 145 12.02 2.78 -10.92
C PRO A 145 10.94 3.79 -11.33
N ALA A 146 10.59 4.75 -10.46
CA ALA A 146 9.58 5.76 -10.79
C ALA A 146 10.05 6.68 -11.93
N LEU A 147 11.31 7.12 -11.88
CA LEU A 147 11.94 7.95 -12.91
C LEU A 147 12.05 7.21 -14.24
N ALA A 148 12.41 5.92 -14.22
CA ALA A 148 12.53 5.09 -15.42
C ALA A 148 11.18 4.93 -16.15
N LEU A 149 10.07 5.01 -15.42
CA LEU A 149 8.71 4.98 -15.97
C LEU A 149 8.20 6.37 -16.40
N GLY A 150 9.07 7.39 -16.38
CA GLY A 150 8.77 8.74 -16.86
C GLY A 150 8.08 9.64 -15.85
N VAL A 151 8.28 9.42 -14.55
CA VAL A 151 7.53 10.10 -13.49
C VAL A 151 8.45 10.72 -12.45
N GLY A 152 8.25 12.00 -12.16
CA GLY A 152 9.00 12.75 -11.15
C GLY A 152 8.24 12.83 -9.81
N GLN A 153 8.97 13.17 -8.75
CA GLN A 153 8.38 13.48 -7.44
C GLN A 153 7.52 14.76 -7.49
N ARG A 154 6.57 14.87 -6.55
CA ARG A 154 5.96 16.15 -6.18
C ARG A 154 6.79 16.85 -5.11
#